data_AF-A0A1F9W7H2-F1
#
_entry.id   AF-A0A1F9W7H2-F1
#
_cell.length_a   1.000
_cell.length_b   1.000
_cell.length_c   1.000
_cell.angle_alpha   90.00
_cell.angle_beta   90.00
_cell.angle_gamma   90.00
#
_symmetry.space_group_name_H-M   'P 1'
#
loop_
_entity.id
_entity.type
_entity.pdbx_description
1 polymer ?
#
loop_
_entity_poly.entity_id
_entity_poly.type
_entity_poly.pdbx_seq_one_letter_code
_entity_poly.pdbx_strand_id
1 'polypeptide(L)'
;MEEEIPLAKFIELGDRYLEQGDADRGIHYYNRALKTDLENPAVNLKLAEAYRLKAEQGGVIYYTLAMEPLRRVLKADPRNEAAHEKLMVLAFKAGTLDTLTREYAEKAKADTTDAFYAKYLKRAYALSLMESESKVRLAGYTPAPYIKFFFDLVILPGGAMTIAISNMGLKFKPFFILGVTMFLFYCAYRGILYMMMRRE
;
A
#
# COMPACT_ATOMS: atom_id res chain seq x y z
N MET A 1 -25.98 -39.15 -13.75
CA MET A 1 -25.85 -38.62 -12.38
C MET A 1 -24.61 -37.77 -12.38
N GLU A 2 -24.73 -36.45 -12.40
CA GLU A 2 -23.61 -35.58 -12.06
C GLU A 2 -23.31 -35.85 -10.59
N GLU A 3 -22.12 -36.38 -10.28
CA GLU A 3 -21.64 -36.46 -8.90
C GLU A 3 -21.61 -35.03 -8.36
N GLU A 4 -22.55 -34.70 -7.46
CA GLU A 4 -22.47 -33.47 -6.68
C GLU A 4 -21.20 -33.55 -5.84
N ILE A 5 -20.17 -32.84 -6.29
CA ILE A 5 -18.93 -32.70 -5.53
C ILE A 5 -19.29 -32.06 -4.19
N PRO A 6 -19.04 -32.72 -3.05
CA PRO A 6 -19.48 -32.22 -1.76
C PRO A 6 -18.74 -30.92 -1.42
N LEU A 7 -19.39 -30.04 -0.64
CA LEU A 7 -18.83 -28.78 -0.14
C LEU A 7 -17.39 -28.94 0.37
N ALA A 8 -17.17 -29.98 1.18
CA ALA A 8 -15.87 -30.31 1.75
C ALA A 8 -14.78 -30.55 0.68
N LYS A 9 -15.14 -31.13 -0.46
CA LYS A 9 -14.18 -31.39 -1.54
C LYS A 9 -13.79 -30.11 -2.26
N PHE A 10 -14.73 -29.18 -2.45
CA PHE A 10 -14.40 -27.86 -2.98
C PHE A 10 -13.48 -27.07 -2.04
N ILE A 11 -13.69 -27.18 -0.72
CA ILE A 11 -12.80 -26.57 0.27
C ILE A 11 -11.40 -27.19 0.20
N GLU A 12 -11.29 -28.52 0.19
CA GLU A 12 -10.01 -29.24 0.09
C GLU A 12 -9.22 -28.85 -1.17
N LEU A 13 -9.91 -28.76 -2.32
CA LEU A 13 -9.28 -28.31 -3.57
C LEU A 13 -8.81 -26.86 -3.46
N GLY A 14 -9.65 -25.97 -2.91
CA GLY A 14 -9.29 -24.57 -2.69
C GLY A 14 -8.05 -24.42 -1.80
N ASP A 15 -7.99 -25.18 -0.70
CA ASP A 15 -6.85 -25.19 0.23
C ASP A 15 -5.57 -25.66 -0.46
N ARG A 16 -5.64 -26.79 -1.19
CA ARG A 16 -4.49 -27.32 -1.94
C ARG A 16 -3.94 -26.30 -2.95
N TYR A 17 -4.81 -25.61 -3.68
CA TYR A 17 -4.36 -24.60 -4.65
C TYR A 17 -3.76 -23.37 -3.96
N LEU A 18 -4.29 -22.94 -2.81
CA LEU A 18 -3.66 -21.88 -2.03
C LEU A 18 -2.29 -22.26 -1.49
N GLU A 19 -2.11 -23.49 -1.01
CA GLU A 19 -0.81 -24.01 -0.56
C GLU A 19 0.22 -24.03 -1.70
N GLN A 20 -0.23 -24.24 -2.94
CA GLN A 20 0.61 -24.15 -4.14
C GLN A 20 0.88 -22.72 -4.60
N GLY A 21 0.31 -21.71 -3.93
CA GLY A 21 0.39 -20.31 -4.33
C GLY A 21 -0.53 -19.92 -5.48
N ASP A 22 -1.43 -20.80 -5.93
CA ASP A 22 -2.38 -20.51 -7.00
C ASP A 22 -3.67 -19.94 -6.41
N ALA A 23 -3.64 -18.63 -6.13
CA ALA A 23 -4.76 -17.92 -5.53
C ALA A 23 -6.00 -17.90 -6.44
N ASP A 24 -5.82 -17.85 -7.76
CA ASP A 24 -6.91 -17.85 -8.73
C ASP A 24 -7.73 -19.14 -8.69
N ARG A 25 -7.06 -20.30 -8.70
CA ARG A 25 -7.74 -21.58 -8.57
C ARG A 25 -8.34 -21.75 -7.17
N GLY A 26 -7.65 -21.30 -6.12
CA GLY A 26 -8.20 -21.26 -4.77
C GLY A 26 -9.55 -20.53 -4.71
N ILE A 27 -9.59 -19.29 -5.21
CA ILE A 27 -10.80 -18.46 -5.30
C ILE A 27 -11.90 -19.19 -6.11
N HIS A 28 -11.54 -19.82 -7.23
CA HIS A 28 -12.51 -20.56 -8.05
C HIS A 28 -13.23 -21.65 -7.25
N TYR A 29 -12.49 -22.49 -6.52
CA TYR A 29 -13.08 -23.60 -5.77
C TYR A 29 -13.86 -23.13 -4.54
N TYR A 30 -13.41 -22.10 -3.83
CA TYR A 30 -14.21 -21.51 -2.75
C TYR A 30 -15.50 -20.89 -3.25
N ASN A 31 -15.49 -20.21 -4.40
CA ASN A 31 -16.73 -19.70 -5.00
C ASN A 31 -17.69 -20.83 -5.40
N ARG A 32 -17.18 -22.01 -5.81
CA ARG A 32 -18.03 -23.19 -6.01
C ARG A 32 -18.60 -23.72 -4.71
N ALA A 33 -17.81 -23.78 -3.63
CA ALA A 33 -18.29 -24.14 -2.30
C ALA A 33 -19.42 -23.22 -1.82
N LEU A 34 -19.29 -21.90 -2.05
CA LEU A 34 -20.31 -20.92 -1.69
C LEU A 34 -21.60 -21.01 -2.51
N LYS A 35 -21.64 -21.78 -3.61
CA LYS A 35 -22.91 -22.06 -4.30
C LYS A 35 -23.82 -22.99 -3.51
N THR A 36 -23.25 -23.85 -2.68
CA THR A 36 -24.01 -24.75 -1.79
C THR A 36 -24.48 -24.01 -0.55
N ASP A 37 -23.60 -23.19 0.05
CA ASP A 37 -23.89 -22.39 1.24
C ASP A 37 -23.14 -21.05 1.15
N LEU A 38 -23.87 -19.98 0.82
CA LEU A 38 -23.32 -18.65 0.60
C LEU A 38 -22.82 -17.99 1.89
N GLU A 39 -23.42 -18.32 3.03
CA GLU A 39 -23.14 -17.69 4.31
C GLU A 39 -22.17 -18.52 5.17
N ASN A 40 -21.66 -19.63 4.64
CA ASN A 40 -20.72 -20.50 5.34
C ASN A 40 -19.51 -19.70 5.85
N PRO A 41 -19.32 -19.57 7.18
CA PRO A 41 -18.28 -18.71 7.71
C PRO A 41 -16.88 -19.24 7.43
N ALA A 42 -16.70 -20.57 7.45
CA ALA A 42 -15.40 -21.20 7.17
C ALA A 42 -14.96 -20.95 5.73
N VAL A 43 -15.88 -21.07 4.76
CA VAL A 43 -15.57 -20.83 3.34
C VAL A 43 -15.32 -19.34 3.08
N ASN A 44 -16.13 -18.45 3.66
CA ASN A 44 -15.94 -17.00 3.49
C ASN A 44 -14.60 -16.53 4.09
N LEU A 45 -14.17 -17.07 5.25
CA LEU A 45 -12.85 -16.79 5.83
C LEU A 45 -11.71 -17.26 4.91
N LYS A 46 -11.82 -18.46 4.33
CA LYS A 46 -10.84 -18.99 3.37
C LYS A 46 -10.80 -18.21 2.06
N LEU A 47 -11.97 -17.76 1.56
CA LEU A 47 -12.05 -16.94 0.36
C LEU A 47 -11.40 -15.56 0.57
N ALA A 48 -11.60 -14.94 1.74
CA ALA A 48 -10.90 -13.70 2.10
C ALA A 48 -9.38 -13.89 2.10
N GLU A 49 -8.90 -15.01 2.64
CA GLU A 49 -7.48 -15.38 2.62
C GLU A 49 -6.95 -15.56 1.19
N ALA A 50 -7.74 -16.20 0.32
CA ALA A 50 -7.40 -16.41 -1.07
C ALA A 50 -7.25 -15.07 -1.83
N TYR A 51 -8.18 -14.15 -1.63
CA TYR A 51 -8.07 -12.80 -2.18
C TYR A 51 -6.89 -12.01 -1.61
N ARG A 52 -6.56 -12.18 -0.32
CA ARG A 52 -5.36 -11.58 0.29
C ARG A 52 -4.08 -12.06 -0.40
N LEU A 53 -3.96 -13.37 -0.61
CA LEU A 53 -2.81 -13.95 -1.30
C LEU A 53 -2.71 -13.44 -2.74
N LYS A 54 -3.85 -13.36 -3.45
CA LYS A 54 -3.90 -12.78 -4.80
C LYS A 54 -3.48 -11.31 -4.81
N ALA A 55 -3.83 -10.55 -3.77
CA ALA A 55 -3.43 -9.16 -3.66
C ALA A 55 -1.90 -9.03 -3.54
N GLU A 56 -1.27 -9.91 -2.77
CA GLU A 56 0.19 -9.98 -2.58
C GLU A 56 0.94 -10.36 -3.88
N GLN A 57 0.25 -10.98 -4.84
CA GLN A 57 0.78 -11.32 -6.17
C GLN A 57 0.71 -10.16 -7.18
N GLY A 58 0.15 -9.00 -6.81
CA GLY A 58 0.21 -7.79 -7.64
C GLY A 58 -1.11 -7.06 -7.88
N GLY A 59 -2.13 -7.25 -7.04
CA GLY A 59 -3.42 -6.57 -7.20
C GLY A 59 -3.97 -6.03 -5.90
N VAL A 60 -3.64 -4.79 -5.54
CA VAL A 60 -4.12 -4.11 -4.32
C VAL A 60 -5.66 -4.11 -4.22
N ILE A 61 -6.36 -4.07 -5.35
CA ILE A 61 -7.82 -4.17 -5.43
C ILE A 61 -8.39 -5.44 -4.77
N TYR A 62 -7.61 -6.53 -4.76
CA TYR A 62 -8.02 -7.78 -4.14
C TYR A 62 -8.04 -7.70 -2.62
N TYR A 63 -7.34 -6.74 -1.98
CA TYR A 63 -7.54 -6.49 -0.55
C TYR A 63 -8.95 -5.98 -0.25
N THR A 64 -9.48 -5.09 -1.09
CA THR A 64 -10.87 -4.61 -0.95
C THR A 64 -11.86 -5.75 -1.22
N LEU A 65 -11.62 -6.58 -2.23
CA LEU A 65 -12.46 -7.75 -2.50
C LEU A 65 -12.43 -8.78 -1.37
N ALA A 66 -11.28 -8.95 -0.71
CA ALA A 66 -11.13 -9.84 0.45
C ALA A 66 -11.98 -9.42 1.66
N MET A 67 -12.37 -8.14 1.76
CA MET A 67 -13.20 -7.66 2.86
C MET A 67 -14.66 -8.10 2.72
N GLU A 68 -15.16 -8.32 1.50
CA GLU A 68 -16.56 -8.65 1.24
C GLU A 68 -16.99 -10.01 1.84
N PRO A 69 -16.22 -11.11 1.67
CA PRO A 69 -16.51 -12.37 2.38
C PRO A 69 -16.52 -12.20 3.90
N LEU A 70 -15.60 -11.42 4.47
CA LEU A 70 -15.57 -11.18 5.92
C LEU A 70 -16.80 -10.41 6.40
N ARG A 71 -17.30 -9.45 5.62
CA ARG A 71 -18.54 -8.75 5.93
C ARG A 71 -19.75 -9.68 5.95
N ARG A 72 -19.78 -10.73 5.13
CA ARG A 72 -20.83 -11.76 5.20
C ARG A 72 -20.75 -12.54 6.51
N VAL A 73 -19.54 -12.93 6.93
CA VAL A 73 -19.33 -13.57 8.24
C VAL A 73 -19.84 -12.67 9.37
N LEU A 74 -19.48 -11.38 9.33
CA LEU A 74 -19.90 -10.39 10.34
C LEU A 74 -21.39 -10.04 10.29
N LYS A 75 -22.07 -10.30 9.17
CA LYS A 75 -23.52 -10.15 9.08
C LYS A 75 -24.24 -11.27 9.83
N ALA A 76 -23.72 -12.49 9.76
CA ALA A 76 -24.25 -13.65 10.49
C ALA A 76 -23.83 -13.65 11.96
N ASP A 77 -22.57 -13.31 12.24
CA ASP A 77 -21.98 -13.21 13.57
C ASP A 77 -21.22 -11.89 13.73
N PRO A 78 -21.90 -10.82 14.19
CA PRO A 78 -21.29 -9.50 14.37
C PRO A 78 -20.15 -9.44 15.38
N ARG A 79 -19.95 -10.47 16.22
CA ARG A 79 -18.88 -10.52 17.22
C ARG A 79 -17.81 -11.54 16.87
N ASN A 80 -17.74 -11.98 15.61
CA ASN A 80 -16.72 -12.92 15.16
C ASN A 80 -15.32 -12.29 15.22
N GLU A 81 -14.52 -12.69 16.23
CA GLU A 81 -13.20 -12.10 16.45
C GLU A 81 -12.26 -12.33 15.25
N ALA A 82 -12.26 -13.54 14.68
CA ALA A 82 -11.40 -13.90 13.56
C ALA A 82 -11.70 -13.06 12.31
N ALA A 83 -12.98 -12.78 12.04
CA ALA A 83 -13.38 -11.92 10.93
C ALA A 83 -12.94 -10.47 11.15
N HIS A 84 -13.11 -9.92 12.36
CA HIS A 84 -12.65 -8.56 12.68
C HIS A 84 -11.14 -8.39 12.60
N GLU A 85 -10.38 -9.38 13.07
CA GLU A 85 -8.91 -9.35 12.98
C GLU A 85 -8.44 -9.35 11.52
N LYS A 86 -8.98 -10.26 10.69
CA LYS A 86 -8.66 -10.30 9.27
C LYS A 86 -9.10 -9.02 8.55
N LEU A 87 -10.28 -8.50 8.87
CA LEU A 87 -10.82 -7.27 8.26
C LEU A 87 -9.92 -6.06 8.54
N MET A 88 -9.38 -5.95 9.75
CA MET A 88 -8.46 -4.89 10.14
C MET A 88 -7.15 -4.96 9.36
N VAL A 89 -6.56 -6.16 9.23
CA VAL A 89 -5.34 -6.36 8.44
C VAL A 89 -5.56 -6.02 6.97
N LEU A 90 -6.70 -6.42 6.40
CA LEU A 90 -7.05 -6.11 5.02
C LEU A 90 -7.31 -4.63 4.81
N ALA A 91 -8.03 -3.96 5.73
CA ALA A 91 -8.28 -2.53 5.66
C ALA A 91 -6.99 -1.72 5.77
N PHE A 92 -6.04 -2.15 6.60
CA PHE A 92 -4.70 -1.56 6.66
C PHE A 92 -3.97 -1.71 5.31
N LYS A 93 -3.92 -2.92 4.74
CA LYS A 93 -3.27 -3.18 3.44
C LYS A 93 -3.96 -2.48 2.27
N ALA A 94 -5.27 -2.26 2.34
CA ALA A 94 -6.05 -1.54 1.35
C ALA A 94 -5.99 -0.01 1.49
N GLY A 95 -5.38 0.52 2.57
CA GLY A 95 -5.39 1.95 2.87
C GLY A 95 -6.77 2.50 3.28
N THR A 96 -7.69 1.62 3.70
CA THR A 96 -9.06 1.97 4.11
C THR A 96 -9.26 1.87 5.63
N LEU A 97 -8.18 1.77 6.41
CA LEU A 97 -8.23 1.63 7.87
C LEU A 97 -9.02 2.76 8.53
N ASP A 98 -8.92 3.99 8.02
CA ASP A 98 -9.66 5.14 8.56
C ASP A 98 -11.17 4.95 8.49
N THR A 99 -11.67 4.38 7.39
CA THR A 99 -13.10 4.09 7.21
C THR A 99 -13.58 3.03 8.20
N LEU A 100 -12.78 1.97 8.38
CA LEU A 100 -13.07 0.91 9.35
C LEU A 100 -13.03 1.43 10.79
N THR A 101 -12.09 2.31 11.10
CA THR A 101 -11.96 2.94 12.42
C THR A 101 -13.20 3.76 12.76
N ARG A 102 -13.72 4.54 11.79
CA ARG A 102 -14.98 5.27 11.97
C ARG A 102 -16.16 4.32 12.20
N GLU A 103 -16.24 3.23 11.46
CA GLU A 103 -17.30 2.22 11.65
C GLU A 103 -17.27 1.64 13.07
N TYR A 104 -16.09 1.27 13.57
CA TYR A 104 -15.95 0.79 14.96
C TYR A 104 -16.27 1.86 16.00
N ALA A 105 -15.92 3.12 15.74
CA ALA A 105 -16.27 4.22 16.64
C ALA A 105 -17.78 4.43 16.75
N GLU A 106 -18.51 4.38 15.63
CA GLU A 106 -19.97 4.49 15.65
C GLU A 106 -20.63 3.30 16.36
N LYS A 107 -20.13 2.07 16.12
CA LYS A 107 -20.61 0.87 16.83
C LYS A 107 -20.34 0.92 18.33
N ALA A 108 -19.17 1.41 18.74
CA ALA A 108 -18.81 1.58 20.15
C ALA A 108 -19.63 2.69 20.85
N LYS A 109 -20.04 3.74 20.14
CA LYS A 109 -20.94 4.77 20.68
C LYS A 109 -22.37 4.26 20.84
N ALA A 110 -22.85 3.45 19.89
CA ALA A 110 -24.20 2.89 19.93
C ALA A 110 -24.34 1.86 21.06
N ASP A 111 -23.29 1.10 21.35
CA ASP A 111 -23.26 0.09 22.40
C ASP A 111 -22.31 0.51 23.54
N THR A 112 -22.73 1.52 24.32
CA THR A 112 -21.91 2.18 25.35
C THR A 112 -21.43 1.26 26.48
N THR A 113 -21.95 0.04 26.56
CA THR A 113 -21.59 -0.96 27.59
C THR A 113 -20.66 -2.05 27.04
N ASP A 114 -20.45 -2.10 25.71
CA ASP A 114 -19.70 -3.19 25.07
C ASP A 114 -18.22 -2.85 24.83
N ALA A 115 -17.36 -3.51 25.60
CA ALA A 115 -15.90 -3.40 25.47
C ALA A 115 -15.37 -4.01 24.16
N PHE A 116 -16.19 -4.76 23.41
CA PHE A 116 -15.78 -5.43 22.18
C PHE A 116 -15.32 -4.45 21.11
N TYR A 117 -16.19 -3.52 20.67
CA TYR A 117 -15.82 -2.56 19.63
C TYR A 117 -14.77 -1.56 20.12
N ALA A 118 -14.76 -1.23 21.41
CA ALA A 118 -13.71 -0.40 22.01
C ALA A 118 -12.31 -1.05 21.91
N LYS A 119 -12.20 -2.38 22.11
CA LYS A 119 -10.97 -3.16 21.92
C LYS A 119 -10.47 -3.04 20.47
N TYR A 120 -11.34 -3.26 19.49
CA TYR A 120 -10.97 -3.17 18.07
C TYR A 120 -10.68 -1.73 17.63
N LEU A 121 -11.40 -0.75 18.16
CA LEU A 121 -11.14 0.67 17.91
C LEU A 121 -9.75 1.07 18.40
N LYS A 122 -9.37 0.68 19.63
CA LYS A 122 -8.04 0.94 20.18
C LYS A 122 -6.94 0.31 19.32
N ARG A 123 -7.15 -0.92 18.84
CA ARG A 123 -6.20 -1.62 17.95
C ARG A 123 -6.10 -0.96 16.58
N ALA A 124 -7.22 -0.51 16.00
CA ALA A 124 -7.23 0.23 14.74
C ALA A 124 -6.48 1.56 14.86
N TYR A 125 -6.68 2.32 15.94
CA TYR A 125 -5.90 3.53 16.20
C TYR A 125 -4.41 3.25 16.36
N ALA A 126 -4.04 2.20 17.08
CA ALA A 126 -2.63 1.80 17.21
C ALA A 126 -1.99 1.50 15.84
N LEU A 127 -2.70 0.79 14.96
CA LEU A 127 -2.23 0.54 13.58
C LEU A 127 -2.13 1.82 12.74
N SER A 128 -3.10 2.73 12.86
CA SER A 128 -3.06 4.04 12.17
C SER A 128 -1.84 4.86 12.60
N LEU A 129 -1.51 4.85 13.90
CA LEU A 129 -0.29 5.50 14.41
C LEU A 129 0.98 4.86 13.83
N MET A 130 1.06 3.53 13.78
CA MET A 130 2.17 2.82 13.14
C MET A 130 2.29 3.13 11.63
N GLU A 131 1.17 3.30 10.93
CA GLU A 131 1.17 3.75 9.53
C GLU A 131 1.77 5.15 9.40
N SER A 132 1.37 6.06 10.29
CA SER A 132 1.89 7.43 10.29
C SER A 132 3.39 7.49 10.58
N GLU A 133 3.90 6.66 11.50
CA GLU A 133 5.33 6.56 11.80
C GLU A 133 6.13 5.88 10.67
N SER A 134 5.54 4.89 9.99
CA SER A 134 6.19 4.21 8.86
C SER A 134 6.25 5.08 7.60
N LYS A 135 5.21 5.88 7.31
CA LYS A 135 5.27 6.92 6.25
C LYS A 135 6.35 7.98 6.54
N VAL A 136 6.73 8.17 7.80
CA VAL A 136 7.81 9.07 8.22
C VAL A 136 9.21 8.42 8.10
N ARG A 137 9.32 7.14 7.70
CA ARG A 137 10.60 6.46 7.47
C ARG A 137 10.74 5.87 6.07
N LEU A 138 11.00 6.75 5.11
CA LEU A 138 12.03 6.55 4.09
C LEU A 138 12.74 7.88 3.95
N ALA A 139 13.71 8.09 4.85
CA ALA A 139 14.69 9.16 4.72
C ALA A 139 15.66 8.82 3.60
N GLY A 140 15.14 8.66 2.37
CA GLY A 140 15.94 8.94 1.20
C GLY A 140 16.41 10.37 1.31
N TYR A 141 17.69 10.61 1.07
CA TYR A 141 18.26 11.95 1.19
C TYR A 141 17.51 12.91 0.24
N THR A 142 16.53 13.64 0.78
CA THR A 142 15.93 14.77 0.09
C THR A 142 16.82 15.98 0.40
N PRO A 143 17.57 16.52 -0.57
CA PRO A 143 18.29 17.77 -0.34
C PRO A 143 17.27 18.82 0.13
N ALA A 144 17.63 19.60 1.14
CA ALA A 144 16.75 20.64 1.66
C ALA A 144 16.18 21.47 0.51
N PRO A 145 14.88 21.82 0.52
CA PRO A 145 14.21 22.44 -0.64
C PRO A 145 14.92 23.70 -1.13
N TYR A 146 15.57 24.45 -0.23
CA TYR A 146 16.42 25.59 -0.56
C TYR A 146 17.67 25.23 -1.39
N ILE A 147 18.32 24.10 -1.12
CA ILE A 147 19.50 23.62 -1.87
C ILE A 147 19.06 23.26 -3.28
N LYS A 148 17.97 22.49 -3.44
CA LYS A 148 17.44 22.13 -4.76
C LYS A 148 17.07 23.39 -5.56
N PHE A 149 16.38 24.33 -4.93
CA PHE A 149 16.01 25.59 -5.55
C PHE A 149 17.23 26.41 -6.00
N PHE A 150 18.27 26.51 -5.16
CA PHE A 150 19.49 27.23 -5.49
C PHE A 150 20.22 26.60 -6.69
N PHE A 151 20.38 25.28 -6.72
CA PHE A 151 21.08 24.61 -7.82
C PHE A 151 20.28 24.64 -9.13
N ASP A 152 18.97 24.41 -9.10
CA ASP A 152 18.14 24.37 -10.31
C ASP A 152 17.78 25.78 -10.83
N LEU A 153 17.55 26.77 -9.95
CA LEU A 153 17.12 28.11 -10.36
C LEU A 153 18.26 29.13 -10.50
N VAL A 154 19.38 28.98 -9.78
CA VAL A 154 20.47 29.97 -9.82
C VAL A 154 21.63 29.45 -10.65
N ILE A 155 22.12 28.24 -10.37
CA ILE A 155 23.34 27.72 -10.99
C ILE A 155 23.10 27.32 -12.45
N LEU A 156 22.01 26.61 -12.76
CA LEU A 156 21.73 26.15 -14.13
C LEU A 156 21.51 27.32 -15.12
N PRO A 157 20.56 28.25 -14.90
CA PRO A 157 20.37 29.37 -15.83
C PRO A 157 21.53 30.38 -15.76
N GLY A 158 22.17 30.59 -14.60
CA GLY A 158 23.35 31.46 -14.48
C GLY A 158 24.57 30.95 -15.26
N GLY A 159 24.82 29.65 -15.19
CA GLY A 159 25.86 28.98 -16.00
C GLY A 159 25.57 29.09 -17.50
N ALA A 160 24.34 28.84 -17.93
CA ALA A 160 23.95 28.97 -19.34
C ALA A 160 24.08 30.42 -19.84
N MET A 161 23.69 31.41 -19.03
CA MET A 161 23.74 32.82 -19.38
C MET A 161 25.18 33.34 -19.49
N THR A 162 26.07 32.93 -18.59
CA THR A 162 27.49 33.29 -18.64
C THR A 162 28.21 32.67 -19.84
N ILE A 163 27.87 31.43 -20.20
CA ILE A 163 28.35 30.79 -21.44
C ILE A 163 27.86 31.57 -22.67
N ALA A 164 26.58 31.94 -22.72
CA ALA A 164 26.02 32.70 -23.84
C ALA A 164 26.70 34.08 -24.02
N ILE A 165 26.91 34.81 -22.92
CA ILE A 165 27.58 36.13 -22.92
C ILE A 165 29.04 36.01 -23.36
N SER A 166 29.73 34.91 -23.02
CA SER A 166 31.12 34.69 -23.42
C SER A 166 31.31 34.61 -24.94
N ASN A 167 30.24 34.30 -25.69
CA ASN A 167 30.27 34.17 -27.15
C ASN A 167 30.04 35.51 -27.89
N MET A 168 29.75 36.61 -27.17
CA MET A 168 29.44 37.92 -27.77
C MET A 168 30.67 38.78 -28.07
N GLY A 169 31.88 38.38 -27.67
CA GLY A 169 33.10 39.10 -28.05
C GLY A 169 34.37 38.64 -27.31
N LEU A 170 35.54 38.91 -27.91
CA LEU A 170 36.87 38.50 -27.40
C LEU A 170 37.14 38.95 -25.96
N LYS A 171 36.56 40.07 -25.52
CA LYS A 171 36.68 40.59 -24.14
C LYS A 171 35.98 39.73 -23.09
N PHE A 172 35.00 38.91 -23.48
CA PHE A 172 34.18 38.11 -22.57
C PHE A 172 34.60 36.63 -22.49
N LYS A 173 35.68 36.24 -23.18
CA LYS A 173 36.26 34.90 -23.11
C LYS A 173 36.53 34.36 -21.68
N PRO A 174 36.96 35.15 -20.67
CA PRO A 174 37.13 34.61 -19.32
C PRO A 174 35.81 34.16 -18.65
N PHE A 175 34.65 34.67 -19.08
CA PHE A 175 33.34 34.25 -18.56
C PHE A 175 32.93 32.84 -19.02
N PHE A 176 33.54 32.33 -20.09
CA PHE A 176 33.29 30.97 -20.55
C PHE A 176 33.75 29.93 -19.53
N ILE A 177 34.96 30.12 -18.97
CA ILE A 177 35.54 29.21 -17.97
C ILE A 177 34.66 29.21 -16.71
N LEU A 178 34.16 30.39 -16.30
CA LEU A 178 33.27 30.53 -15.16
C LEU A 178 31.93 29.80 -15.37
N GLY A 179 31.34 29.89 -16.55
CA GLY A 179 30.08 29.19 -16.84
C GLY A 179 30.24 27.67 -16.90
N VAL A 180 31.34 27.18 -17.48
CA VAL A 180 31.66 25.74 -17.54
C VAL A 180 31.92 25.16 -16.14
N THR A 181 32.63 25.89 -15.27
CA THR A 181 32.87 25.42 -13.90
C THR A 181 31.58 25.33 -13.10
N MET A 182 30.68 26.33 -13.20
CA MET A 182 29.36 26.27 -12.56
C MET A 182 28.52 25.07 -13.06
N PHE A 183 28.56 24.77 -14.36
CA PHE A 183 27.87 23.62 -14.93
C PHE A 183 28.43 22.28 -14.44
N LEU A 184 29.75 22.14 -14.33
CA LEU A 184 30.39 20.93 -13.78
C LEU A 184 30.00 20.70 -12.32
N PHE A 185 29.92 21.75 -11.50
CA PHE A 185 29.42 21.67 -10.13
C PHE A 185 27.96 21.19 -10.07
N TYR A 186 27.10 21.67 -10.98
CA TYR A 186 25.73 21.19 -11.09
C TYR A 186 25.65 19.69 -11.45
N CYS A 187 26.47 19.24 -12.40
CA CYS A 187 26.54 17.83 -12.77
C CYS A 187 27.03 16.95 -11.60
N ALA A 188 28.05 17.39 -10.86
CA ALA A 188 28.54 16.68 -9.68
C ALA A 188 27.46 16.56 -8.59
N TYR A 189 26.73 17.65 -8.31
CA TYR A 189 25.59 17.65 -7.38
C TYR A 189 24.51 16.64 -7.79
N ARG A 190 24.07 16.65 -9.04
CA ARG A 190 23.06 15.69 -9.55
C ARG A 190 23.59 14.25 -9.55
N GLY A 191 24.87 14.05 -9.83
CA GLY A 191 25.52 12.73 -9.77
C GLY A 191 25.57 12.16 -8.35
N ILE A 192 25.91 12.97 -7.35
CA ILE A 192 25.90 12.58 -5.94
C ILE A 192 24.48 12.24 -5.50
N LEU A 193 23.48 13.08 -5.83
CA LEU A 193 22.08 12.79 -5.55
C LEU A 193 21.64 11.47 -6.17
N TYR A 194 21.98 11.23 -7.44
CA TYR A 194 21.64 9.99 -8.12
C TYR A 194 22.29 8.76 -7.48
N MET A 195 23.56 8.87 -7.04
CA MET A 195 24.23 7.79 -6.31
C MET A 195 23.60 7.51 -4.94
N MET A 196 23.18 8.55 -4.22
CA MET A 196 22.51 8.40 -2.92
C MET A 196 21.12 7.77 -3.08
N MET A 197 20.37 8.16 -4.10
CA MET A 197 19.04 7.57 -4.39
C MET A 197 19.10 6.13 -4.94
N ARG A 198 20.24 5.68 -5.49
CA ARG A 198 20.42 4.32 -6.04
C ARG A 198 20.93 3.30 -5.02
N ARG A 199 21.41 3.75 -3.86
CA ARG A 199 21.96 2.90 -2.78
C ARG A 199 20.90 2.46 -1.76
N GLU A 200 19.64 2.79 -2.01
CA GLU A 200 18.46 2.38 -1.24
C GLU A 200 17.59 1.45 -2.10
#